data_AF-A0A485BXH8-F1
#
_entry.id   AF-A0A485BXH8-F1
#
_cell.length_a   1.000
_cell.length_b   1.000
_cell.length_c   1.000
_cell.angle_alpha   90.00
_cell.angle_beta   90.00
_cell.angle_gamma   90.00
#
_symmetry.space_group_name_H-M   'P 1'
#
loop_
_entity.id
_entity.type
_entity.pdbx_description
1 polymer ?
#
loop_
_entity_poly.entity_id
_entity_poly.type
_entity_poly.pdbx_seq_one_letter_code
_entity_poly.pdbx_strand_id
1 'polypeptide(L)'
;MQVVDRTRFADFPLMAKLTRWGVDFHMGILFGLANQLLLIAFGIALCVMIVVGYRLWWIRRPAHAAFNPANTLIQAWFNLGWPARALTLAIAVMLGLALPLMGASLAAGLVIDYLRWRAATAVLLAKSVD
;
A
#
# COMPACT_ATOMS: atom_id res chain seq x y z
N MET A 1 -39.14 31.67 7.32
CA MET A 1 -37.71 31.38 7.08
C MET A 1 -37.15 32.47 6.19
N GLN A 2 -36.14 33.20 6.65
CA GLN A 2 -35.45 34.22 5.85
C GLN A 2 -34.03 33.70 5.58
N VAL A 3 -33.63 33.64 4.31
CA VAL A 3 -32.28 33.20 3.92
C VAL A 3 -31.31 34.33 4.25
N VAL A 4 -30.37 34.07 5.16
CA VAL A 4 -29.40 35.06 5.67
C VAL A 4 -28.11 35.13 4.86
N ASP A 5 -27.80 34.11 4.05
CA ASP A 5 -26.61 34.09 3.19
C ASP A 5 -26.79 33.15 1.97
N ARG A 6 -26.06 33.43 0.88
CA ARG A 6 -26.00 32.59 -0.34
C ARG A 6 -24.59 32.46 -0.86
N THR A 7 -24.01 31.27 -0.74
CA THR A 7 -22.71 30.95 -1.36
C THR A 7 -22.90 30.43 -2.78
N ARG A 8 -22.31 31.10 -3.78
CA ARG A 8 -22.34 30.67 -5.18
C ARG A 8 -21.07 29.90 -5.54
N PHE A 9 -21.22 28.81 -6.29
CA PHE A 9 -20.07 28.02 -6.76
C PHE A 9 -19.12 28.83 -7.66
N ALA A 10 -19.61 29.83 -8.39
CA ALA A 10 -18.80 30.70 -9.24
C ALA A 10 -17.70 31.42 -8.44
N ASP A 11 -18.00 31.81 -7.20
CA ASP A 11 -17.12 32.61 -6.34
C ASP A 11 -16.10 31.74 -5.58
N PHE A 12 -16.16 30.41 -5.75
CA PHE A 12 -15.22 29.51 -5.09
C PHE A 12 -13.82 29.62 -5.71
N PRO A 13 -12.75 29.65 -4.88
CA PRO A 13 -11.39 29.53 -5.36
C PRO A 13 -11.20 28.18 -6.04
N LEU A 14 -10.24 28.10 -6.98
CA LEU A 14 -10.04 26.92 -7.82
C LEU A 14 -9.82 25.63 -7.01
N MET A 15 -9.08 25.70 -5.90
CA MET A 15 -8.89 24.56 -4.99
C MET A 15 -10.23 24.05 -4.42
N ALA A 16 -11.13 24.94 -4.01
CA ALA A 16 -12.43 24.55 -3.47
C ALA A 16 -13.33 23.90 -4.55
N LYS A 17 -13.24 24.36 -5.80
CA LYS A 17 -13.95 23.74 -6.93
C LYS A 17 -13.43 22.34 -7.23
N LEU A 18 -12.10 22.17 -7.27
CA LEU A 18 -11.47 20.87 -7.48
C LEU A 18 -11.83 19.88 -6.37
N THR A 19 -11.77 20.28 -5.11
CA THR A 19 -12.18 19.42 -4.00
C THR A 19 -13.64 19.01 -4.13
N ARG A 20 -14.53 19.94 -4.48
CA ARG A 20 -15.95 19.63 -4.64
C ARG A 20 -16.22 18.67 -5.80
N TRP A 21 -15.60 18.88 -6.95
CA TRP A 21 -15.68 17.93 -8.06
C TRP A 21 -15.10 16.57 -7.70
N GLY A 22 -13.99 16.52 -6.95
CA GLY A 22 -13.42 15.28 -6.46
C GLY A 22 -14.39 14.52 -5.55
N VAL A 23 -15.05 15.22 -4.63
CA VAL A 23 -16.08 14.65 -3.75
C VAL A 23 -17.27 14.16 -4.56
N ASP A 24 -17.80 14.97 -5.47
CA ASP A 24 -18.96 14.62 -6.29
C ASP A 24 -18.65 13.44 -7.22
N PHE A 25 -17.42 13.36 -7.73
CA PHE A 25 -16.93 12.20 -8.50
C PHE A 25 -16.86 10.96 -7.62
N HIS A 26 -16.28 11.05 -6.42
CA HIS A 26 -16.16 9.92 -5.51
C HIS A 26 -17.52 9.40 -5.01
N MET A 27 -18.48 10.31 -4.78
CA MET A 27 -19.85 9.97 -4.39
C MET A 27 -20.68 9.39 -5.55
N GLY A 28 -20.20 9.44 -6.78
CA GLY A 28 -20.96 8.94 -7.94
C GLY A 28 -22.03 9.92 -8.45
N ILE A 29 -21.98 11.18 -8.04
CA ILE A 29 -22.99 12.21 -8.41
C ILE A 29 -22.55 12.94 -9.67
N LEU A 30 -21.25 13.22 -9.81
CA LEU A 30 -20.68 13.82 -11.01
C LEU A 30 -20.88 12.86 -12.20
N PHE A 31 -21.48 13.31 -13.30
CA PHE A 31 -21.85 12.51 -14.49
C PHE A 31 -22.95 11.44 -14.30
N GLY A 32 -23.62 11.39 -13.14
CA GLY A 32 -24.76 10.51 -12.89
C GLY A 32 -24.46 9.03 -13.11
N LEU A 33 -25.30 8.34 -13.90
CA LEU A 33 -25.26 6.88 -14.07
C LEU A 33 -23.89 6.37 -14.57
N ALA A 34 -23.23 7.09 -15.47
CA ALA A 34 -21.94 6.68 -16.01
C ALA A 34 -20.87 6.54 -14.91
N ASN A 35 -20.83 7.49 -13.96
CA ASN A 35 -19.89 7.46 -12.86
C ASN A 35 -20.24 6.39 -11.82
N GLN A 36 -21.53 6.15 -11.57
CA GLN A 36 -21.96 5.06 -10.69
C GLN A 36 -21.53 3.70 -11.22
N LEU A 37 -21.74 3.43 -12.51
CA LEU A 37 -21.29 2.18 -13.14
C LEU A 37 -19.76 2.03 -13.08
N LEU A 38 -19.02 3.13 -13.28
CA LEU A 38 -17.57 3.14 -13.14
C LEU A 38 -17.13 2.78 -11.72
N LEU A 39 -17.72 3.41 -10.69
CA LEU A 39 -17.41 3.13 -9.29
C LEU A 39 -17.76 1.69 -8.89
N ILE A 40 -18.88 1.16 -9.38
CA ILE A 40 -19.26 -0.25 -9.19
C ILE A 40 -18.22 -1.18 -9.81
N ALA A 41 -17.85 -0.94 -11.07
CA ALA A 41 -16.84 -1.73 -11.76
C ALA A 41 -15.49 -1.68 -11.02
N PHE A 42 -15.10 -0.49 -10.53
CA PHE A 42 -13.88 -0.32 -9.74
C PHE A 42 -13.94 -1.07 -8.41
N GLY A 43 -15.08 -1.02 -7.71
CA GLY A 43 -15.31 -1.77 -6.48
C GLY A 43 -15.24 -3.29 -6.69
N ILE A 44 -15.86 -3.81 -7.75
CA ILE A 44 -15.77 -5.23 -8.12
C ILE A 44 -14.33 -5.62 -8.44
N ALA A 45 -13.62 -4.80 -9.23
CA ALA A 45 -12.22 -5.04 -9.56
C ALA A 45 -11.33 -5.11 -8.30
N LEU A 46 -11.56 -4.24 -7.32
CA LEU A 46 -10.87 -4.29 -6.03
C LEU A 46 -11.18 -5.57 -5.26
N CYS A 47 -12.45 -5.97 -5.17
CA CYS A 47 -12.84 -7.23 -4.54
C CYS A 47 -12.18 -8.44 -5.21
N VAL A 48 -12.19 -8.50 -6.54
CA VAL A 48 -11.53 -9.56 -7.31
C VAL A 48 -10.03 -9.55 -7.07
N MET A 49 -9.39 -8.38 -7.07
CA MET A 49 -7.95 -8.24 -6.81
C MET A 49 -7.59 -8.78 -5.41
N ILE A 50 -8.39 -8.49 -4.39
CA ILE A 50 -8.19 -9.02 -3.03
C ILE A 50 -8.28 -10.56 -3.04
N VAL A 51 -9.34 -11.11 -3.64
CA VAL A 51 -9.54 -12.58 -3.70
C VAL A 51 -8.42 -13.26 -4.46
N VAL A 52 -8.02 -12.72 -5.62
CA VAL A 52 -6.91 -13.25 -6.41
C VAL A 52 -5.59 -13.14 -5.64
N GLY A 53 -5.36 -12.04 -4.93
CA GLY A 53 -4.19 -11.87 -4.06
C GLY A 53 -4.10 -12.95 -3.00
N TYR A 54 -5.18 -13.20 -2.27
CA TYR A 54 -5.24 -14.31 -1.29
C TYR A 54 -5.09 -15.68 -1.93
N ARG A 55 -5.71 -15.91 -3.10
CA ARG A 55 -5.58 -17.16 -3.84
C ARG A 55 -4.13 -17.39 -4.29
N LEU A 56 -3.48 -16.37 -4.84
CA LEU A 56 -2.08 -16.43 -5.25
C LEU A 56 -1.17 -16.67 -4.05
N TRP A 57 -1.43 -16.02 -2.92
CA TRP A 57 -0.72 -16.27 -1.68
C TRP A 57 -0.87 -17.74 -1.23
N TRP A 58 -2.09 -18.29 -1.28
CA TRP A 58 -2.35 -19.67 -0.90
C TRP A 58 -1.70 -20.71 -1.84
N ILE A 59 -1.67 -20.44 -3.14
CA ILE A 59 -1.06 -21.33 -4.15
C ILE A 59 0.47 -21.26 -4.10
N ARG A 60 1.02 -20.05 -3.91
CA ARG A 60 2.47 -19.82 -3.90
C ARG A 60 3.08 -19.97 -2.50
N ARG A 61 2.28 -20.34 -1.49
CA ARG A 61 2.81 -20.63 -0.14
C ARG A 61 3.79 -21.80 -0.25
N PRO A 62 5.07 -21.64 0.16
CA PRO A 62 6.02 -22.74 0.11
C PRO A 62 5.55 -23.86 1.04
N ALA A 63 5.39 -25.08 0.50
CA ALA A 63 4.87 -26.24 1.24
C ALA A 63 5.77 -26.67 2.41
N HIS A 64 7.05 -26.31 2.35
CA HIS A 64 7.99 -26.42 3.45
C HIS A 64 8.63 -25.06 3.66
N ALA A 65 8.74 -24.65 4.92
CA ALA A 65 9.56 -23.51 5.32
C ALA A 65 11.04 -23.84 5.04
N ALA A 66 11.42 -23.86 3.76
CA ALA A 66 12.80 -23.65 3.37
C ALA A 66 13.10 -22.21 3.79
N PHE A 67 13.49 -22.03 5.06
CA PHE A 67 14.04 -20.81 5.61
C PHE A 67 15.33 -20.52 4.84
N ASN A 68 15.19 -19.98 3.63
CA ASN A 68 16.31 -19.44 2.90
C ASN A 68 16.39 -17.95 3.26
N PRO A 69 17.43 -17.52 3.99
CA PRO A 69 17.61 -16.10 4.32
C PRO A 69 17.63 -15.22 3.06
N ALA A 70 17.99 -15.79 1.90
CA ALA A 70 17.99 -15.14 0.59
C ALA A 70 16.63 -14.60 0.11
N ASN A 71 15.53 -14.99 0.75
CA ASN A 71 14.17 -14.55 0.40
C ASN A 71 13.59 -13.50 1.36
N THR A 72 14.42 -12.90 2.24
CA THR A 72 13.99 -11.85 3.17
C THR A 72 14.00 -10.48 2.49
N LEU A 73 13.08 -9.60 2.89
CA LEU A 73 12.94 -8.26 2.34
C LEU A 73 14.20 -7.42 2.60
N ILE A 74 14.80 -7.59 3.77
CA ILE A 74 16.04 -6.93 4.19
C ILE A 74 17.20 -7.33 3.28
N GLN A 75 17.35 -8.62 2.95
CA GLN A 75 18.41 -9.07 2.05
C GLN A 75 18.18 -8.57 0.62
N ALA A 76 16.92 -8.54 0.14
CA ALA A 76 16.59 -7.95 -1.16
C ALA A 76 16.95 -6.45 -1.21
N TRP A 77 16.69 -5.71 -0.13
CA TRP A 77 17.07 -4.29 -0.03
C TRP A 77 18.60 -4.11 0.01
N PHE A 78 19.34 -4.98 0.69
CA PHE A 78 20.80 -4.99 0.65
C PHE A 78 21.40 -5.47 -0.68
N ASN A 79 20.62 -6.06 -1.59
CA ASN A 79 21.08 -6.39 -2.94
C ASN A 79 20.88 -5.25 -3.95
N LEU A 80 20.12 -4.21 -3.60
CA LEU A 80 19.96 -3.03 -4.45
C LEU A 80 21.25 -2.21 -4.49
N GLY A 81 21.49 -1.50 -5.60
CA GLY A 81 22.54 -0.48 -5.66
C GLY A 81 22.25 0.66 -4.67
N TRP A 82 23.30 1.32 -4.16
CA TRP A 82 23.19 2.45 -3.22
C TRP A 82 22.11 3.50 -3.57
N PRO A 83 22.02 4.02 -4.82
CA PRO A 83 20.99 5.01 -5.16
C PRO A 83 19.56 4.45 -5.05
N ALA A 84 19.35 3.17 -5.42
CA ALA A 84 18.05 2.54 -5.32
C ALA A 84 17.64 2.28 -3.85
N ARG A 85 18.61 2.01 -2.95
CA ARG A 85 18.33 1.90 -1.51
C ARG A 85 17.88 3.22 -0.89
N ALA A 86 18.58 4.31 -1.21
CA ALA A 86 18.22 5.63 -0.73
C ALA A 86 16.83 6.05 -1.24
N LEU A 87 16.56 5.81 -2.53
CA LEU A 87 15.26 6.13 -3.13
C LEU A 87 14.11 5.33 -2.49
N THR A 88 14.28 4.01 -2.33
CA THR A 88 13.26 3.15 -1.72
C THR A 88 12.99 3.53 -0.27
N LEU A 89 14.02 3.85 0.51
CA LEU A 89 13.86 4.33 1.88
C LEU A 89 13.15 5.69 1.93
N ALA A 90 13.53 6.64 1.07
CA ALA A 90 12.89 7.95 1.01
C ALA A 90 11.39 7.84 0.69
N ILE A 91 11.02 7.00 -0.29
CA ILE A 91 9.63 6.73 -0.64
C ILE A 91 8.90 6.08 0.54
N ALA A 92 9.50 5.08 1.18
CA ALA A 92 8.90 4.39 2.33
C ALA A 92 8.63 5.36 3.50
N VAL A 93 9.57 6.25 3.80
CA VAL A 93 9.41 7.26 4.85
C VAL A 93 8.35 8.28 4.48
N MET A 94 8.38 8.83 3.26
CA MET A 94 7.36 9.80 2.82
C MET A 94 5.96 9.22 2.87
N LEU A 95 5.77 8.01 2.34
CA LEU A 95 4.48 7.34 2.37
C LEU A 95 4.08 6.94 3.79
N GLY A 96 5.03 6.52 4.64
CA GLY A 96 4.76 6.17 6.04
C GLY A 96 4.32 7.37 6.88
N LEU A 97 4.85 8.56 6.60
CA LEU A 97 4.42 9.81 7.23
C LEU A 97 3.06 10.27 6.71
N ALA A 98 2.79 10.14 5.41
CA ALA A 98 1.50 10.49 4.81
C ALA A 98 0.37 9.52 5.21
N LEU A 99 0.71 8.23 5.41
CA LEU A 99 -0.23 7.15 5.72
C LEU A 99 0.27 6.36 6.94
N PRO A 100 0.02 6.84 8.19
CA PRO A 100 0.62 6.29 9.40
C PRO A 100 0.36 4.80 9.62
N LEU A 101 -0.86 4.33 9.31
CA LEU A 101 -1.23 2.91 9.45
C LEU A 101 -0.44 2.01 8.49
N MET A 102 -0.18 2.49 7.28
CA MET A 102 0.65 1.78 6.31
C MET A 102 2.12 1.77 6.75
N GLY A 103 2.62 2.89 7.28
CA GLY A 103 3.97 2.95 7.86
C GLY A 103 4.15 2.00 9.04
N ALA A 104 3.16 1.93 9.93
CA ALA A 104 3.17 1.03 11.08
C ALA A 104 3.14 -0.45 10.65
N SER A 105 2.31 -0.82 9.67
CA SER A 105 2.26 -2.21 9.18
C SER A 105 3.56 -2.61 8.45
N LEU A 106 4.15 -1.69 7.69
CA LEU A 106 5.48 -1.90 7.09
C LEU A 106 6.55 -2.11 8.15
N ALA A 107 6.58 -1.26 9.19
CA ALA A 107 7.54 -1.39 10.29
C ALA A 107 7.40 -2.73 11.02
N ALA A 108 6.17 -3.16 11.32
CA ALA A 108 5.90 -4.48 11.91
C ALA A 108 6.39 -5.62 11.01
N GLY A 109 6.13 -5.53 9.69
CA GLY A 109 6.63 -6.47 8.71
C GLY A 109 8.16 -6.56 8.67
N LEU A 110 8.85 -5.41 8.72
CA LEU A 110 10.31 -5.34 8.77
C LEU A 110 10.89 -5.95 10.04
N VAL A 111 10.24 -5.76 11.20
CA VAL A 111 10.66 -6.41 12.45
C VAL A 111 10.55 -7.93 12.34
N ILE A 112 9.43 -8.44 11.80
CA ILE A 112 9.25 -9.88 11.59
C ILE A 112 10.29 -10.42 10.60
N ASP A 113 10.52 -9.71 9.49
CA ASP A 113 11.51 -10.10 8.48
C ASP A 113 12.93 -10.12 9.05
N TYR A 114 13.29 -9.13 9.88
CA TYR A 114 14.58 -9.08 10.58
C TYR A 114 14.79 -10.27 11.52
N LEU A 115 13.77 -10.61 12.31
CA LEU A 115 13.83 -11.77 13.21
C LEU A 115 13.99 -13.07 12.42
N ARG A 116 13.27 -13.21 11.30
CA ARG A 116 13.38 -14.37 10.40
C ARG A 116 14.75 -14.47 9.73
N TRP A 117 15.29 -13.34 9.28
CA TRP A 117 16.63 -13.26 8.70
C TRP A 117 17.69 -13.71 9.70
N ARG A 118 17.66 -13.17 10.93
CA ARG A 118 18.60 -13.56 12.00
C ARG A 118 18.54 -15.04 12.34
N ALA A 119 17.34 -15.60 12.49
CA ALA A 119 17.17 -17.01 12.79
C ALA A 119 17.74 -17.90 11.67
N ALA A 120 17.51 -17.53 10.41
CA ALA A 120 18.02 -18.28 9.26
C ALA A 120 19.55 -18.19 9.11
N THR A 121 20.15 -17.01 9.35
CA THR A 121 21.61 -16.85 9.33
C THR A 121 22.29 -17.67 10.43
N ALA A 122 21.72 -17.73 11.64
CA ALA A 122 22.25 -18.51 12.74
C ALA A 122 22.29 -20.02 12.42
N VAL A 123 21.24 -20.55 11.78
CA VAL A 123 21.18 -21.96 11.36
C VAL A 123 22.22 -22.27 10.27
N LEU A 124 22.43 -21.38 9.30
CA LEU A 124 23.45 -21.58 8.26
C LEU A 124 24.87 -21.60 8.84
N LEU A 125 25.17 -20.71 9.79
CA LEU A 125 26.48 -20.67 10.45
C LEU A 125 26.74 -21.96 11.25
N ALA A 126 25.74 -22.46 11.99
CA ALA A 126 25.87 -23.71 12.73
C ALA A 126 26.21 -24.90 11.80
N LYS A 127 25.53 -25.00 10.65
CA LYS A 127 25.75 -26.08 9.67
C LYS A 127 27.11 -26.00 8.95
N SER A 128 27.76 -24.84 8.90
CA SER A 128 29.08 -24.70 8.27
C SER A 128 30.26 -25.09 9.17
N VAL A 129 30.00 -25.30 10.46
CA VAL A 129 31.01 -25.68 11.47
C VAL A 129 31.08 -27.20 11.65
N ASP A 130 30.05 -27.94 11.21
CA ASP A 130 30.00 -29.41 11.14
C ASP A 130 30.59 -29.94 9.81
#